data_AF-X5J9L3-F1
#
_entry.id   AF-X5J9L3-F1
#
_cell.length_a   1.000
_cell.length_b   1.000
_cell.length_c   1.000
_cell.angle_alpha   90.00
_cell.angle_beta   90.00
_cell.angle_gamma   90.00
#
_symmetry.space_group_name_H-M   'P 1'
#
loop_
_entity.id
_entity.type
_entity.pdbx_description
1 polymer ?
#
loop_
_entity_poly.entity_id
_entity_poly.type
_entity_poly.pdbx_seq_one_letter_code
_entity_poly.pdbx_strand_id
1 'polypeptide(L)'
;MDKKYRMILYKVGRYRFSCVLVWLVIPHSLLAIPPSIAQILRTFEGQNKQKSAKPKHSEVPSPSVDDTDNNPPSDQATALSNVQQARLAIDAAIKDSKLAGHPATWYYRGVIYDRLLRDHVASEEAPALLDQALTAYAQAQQLSVSKHKQFHSFSVGNLTALWSYFLNRGIGYYRQEAFDQAIEQFAICRRILSKETTPLLYMAIAYHSHDKPEEALRYYQDYLRVEGPHFAVLRAIAAIHYYKLKNFDTAIAILNEALLQFPFNNELLEEKCCIYDAAGKLDSYADGLAVGLQNKEIHAYYAYAYLLEYQGRIEEAVFYYKKVLKDQPHQYDALCQIGFVFYNKAIKLHSDTVQLFGQKEPLAHPRLTDWYGLIHVTLSYTLPDGMGSVSHHGIWPIFNVRRWLSKPLLFARPTCVVYDYQLVQHSKINILNLLLKTGHISYTSPLYSYINQKKAAILACNQWAQRVSKLEKYLKKSMDYLKIARRQDKKDQAVGQALYYSYYYLKKYRSAYSLLQAMHKKKQYLSDDPFFTHKEKN
;
A
#
# COMPACT_ATOMS: atom_id res chain seq x y z
N MET A 1 -24.74 -12.06 -31.80
CA MET A 1 -23.44 -11.59 -32.34
C MET A 1 -22.58 -11.05 -31.21
N ASP A 2 -21.27 -11.21 -31.20
CA ASP A 2 -20.52 -12.47 -31.08
C ASP A 2 -19.13 -12.13 -30.44
N LYS A 3 -18.47 -13.11 -29.82
CA LYS A 3 -17.03 -13.14 -29.42
C LYS A 3 -16.31 -11.81 -29.12
N LYS A 4 -16.37 -11.35 -27.86
CA LYS A 4 -15.21 -10.67 -27.20
C LYS A 4 -15.22 -10.64 -25.66
N TYR A 5 -16.02 -11.47 -25.01
CA TYR A 5 -15.92 -11.72 -23.57
C TYR A 5 -14.91 -12.86 -23.27
N ARG A 6 -14.20 -12.72 -22.15
CA ARG A 6 -13.50 -13.79 -21.40
C ARG A 6 -12.38 -14.55 -22.13
N MET A 7 -11.16 -14.03 -22.00
CA MET A 7 -10.16 -14.68 -21.13
C MET A 7 -9.06 -13.70 -20.72
N ILE A 8 -9.38 -12.85 -19.75
CA ILE A 8 -8.39 -12.22 -18.86
C ILE A 8 -8.49 -12.98 -17.53
N LEU A 9 -7.87 -14.16 -17.52
CA LEU A 9 -7.33 -14.80 -16.33
C LEU A 9 -5.82 -14.93 -16.57
N TYR A 10 -5.04 -14.95 -15.48
CA TYR A 10 -3.58 -14.75 -15.46
C TYR A 10 -3.09 -13.32 -15.73
N LYS A 11 -3.12 -12.53 -14.65
CA LYS A 11 -2.23 -11.37 -14.47
C LYS A 11 -1.31 -11.55 -13.26
N VAL A 12 -0.81 -12.77 -13.08
CA VAL A 12 0.30 -13.14 -12.19
C VAL A 12 1.30 -13.93 -13.04
N GLY A 13 2.59 -13.57 -12.96
CA GLY A 13 3.68 -14.28 -13.63
C GLY A 13 3.90 -13.94 -15.12
N ARG A 14 4.61 -12.84 -15.40
CA ARG A 14 5.39 -12.65 -16.65
C ARG A 14 6.38 -11.47 -16.59
N TYR A 15 7.33 -11.55 -15.66
CA TYR A 15 8.69 -11.05 -15.91
C TYR A 15 9.62 -12.23 -16.18
N ARG A 16 9.34 -12.95 -17.27
CA ARG A 16 10.42 -13.65 -17.98
C ARG A 16 11.04 -12.62 -18.91
N PHE A 17 12.23 -12.14 -18.56
CA PHE A 17 13.13 -11.51 -19.52
C PHE A 17 13.60 -12.60 -20.49
N SER A 18 12.74 -12.95 -21.45
CA SER A 18 13.16 -13.67 -22.64
C SER A 18 14.07 -12.73 -23.43
N CYS A 19 15.30 -13.17 -23.71
CA CYS A 19 16.20 -12.51 -24.65
C CYS A 19 15.57 -12.54 -26.05
N VAL A 20 14.73 -11.56 -26.35
CA VAL A 20 14.27 -11.31 -27.72
C VAL A 20 15.41 -10.57 -28.41
N LEU A 21 16.30 -11.35 -29.00
CA LEU A 21 17.16 -10.89 -30.09
C LEU A 21 16.27 -10.20 -31.12
N VAL A 22 16.41 -8.88 -31.25
CA VAL A 22 15.71 -8.11 -32.27
C VAL A 22 16.37 -8.39 -33.62
N TRP A 23 15.98 -9.50 -34.22
CA TRP A 23 16.20 -9.80 -35.64
C TRP A 23 14.95 -9.41 -36.44
N LEU A 24 14.78 -8.10 -36.64
CA LEU A 24 14.22 -7.60 -37.89
C LEU A 24 15.39 -7.40 -38.84
N VAL A 25 15.20 -7.76 -40.11
CA VAL A 25 16.23 -7.80 -41.15
C VAL A 25 16.94 -6.44 -41.30
N ILE A 26 18.06 -6.27 -40.59
CA ILE A 26 19.02 -5.20 -40.86
C ILE A 26 19.99 -5.75 -41.92
N PRO A 27 20.10 -5.14 -43.11
CA PRO A 27 21.05 -5.60 -44.12
C PRO A 27 22.49 -5.54 -43.56
N HIS A 28 23.32 -6.52 -43.94
CA HIS A 28 24.72 -6.63 -43.52
C HIS A 28 25.58 -5.39 -43.82
N SER A 29 25.09 -4.43 -44.61
CA SER A 29 25.71 -3.14 -44.91
C SER A 29 25.65 -2.09 -43.78
N LEU A 30 24.79 -2.25 -42.76
CA LEU A 30 24.63 -1.25 -41.66
C LEU A 30 25.44 -1.59 -40.39
N LEU A 31 25.86 -2.84 -40.25
CA LEU A 31 26.69 -3.32 -39.14
C LEU A 31 27.99 -3.88 -39.73
N ALA A 32 28.96 -2.98 -39.97
CA ALA A 32 30.32 -3.36 -40.38
C ALA A 32 31.03 -4.09 -39.23
N ILE A 33 30.72 -5.37 -39.04
CA ILE A 33 31.34 -6.29 -38.08
C ILE A 33 32.39 -7.11 -38.84
N PRO A 34 33.65 -7.22 -38.37
CA PRO A 34 34.66 -8.03 -39.04
C PRO A 34 34.21 -9.50 -39.15
N PRO A 35 34.44 -10.20 -40.28
CA PRO A 35 33.98 -11.58 -40.49
C PRO A 35 34.44 -12.57 -39.42
N SER A 36 35.66 -12.39 -38.89
CA SER A 36 36.22 -13.17 -37.78
C SER A 36 35.36 -13.04 -36.51
N ILE A 37 34.96 -11.81 -36.15
CA ILE A 37 34.09 -11.55 -35.00
C ILE A 37 32.70 -12.16 -35.23
N ALA A 38 32.16 -12.05 -36.45
CA ALA A 38 30.88 -12.69 -36.78
C ALA A 38 30.92 -14.23 -36.65
N GLN A 39 32.05 -14.87 -36.89
CA GLN A 39 32.24 -16.31 -36.67
C GLN A 39 32.27 -16.67 -35.17
N ILE A 40 32.90 -15.84 -34.33
CA ILE A 40 32.90 -16.01 -32.86
C ILE A 40 31.48 -15.87 -32.28
N LEU A 41 30.62 -15.05 -32.89
CA LEU A 41 29.23 -14.94 -32.47
C LEU A 41 28.41 -16.19 -32.81
N ARG A 42 28.64 -16.81 -33.97
CA ARG A 42 27.98 -18.08 -34.34
C ARG A 42 28.37 -19.24 -33.41
N THR A 43 29.61 -19.27 -32.91
CA THR A 43 30.00 -20.26 -31.89
C THR A 43 29.36 -19.94 -30.55
N PHE A 44 29.43 -18.68 -30.08
CA PHE A 44 28.79 -18.22 -28.84
C PHE A 44 27.28 -18.52 -28.78
N GLU A 45 26.55 -18.25 -29.86
CA GLU A 45 25.11 -18.52 -29.98
C GLU A 45 24.76 -20.00 -30.23
N GLY A 46 25.76 -20.88 -30.43
CA GLY A 46 25.54 -22.30 -30.72
C GLY A 46 24.94 -22.59 -32.10
N GLN A 47 25.05 -21.66 -33.05
CA GLN A 47 24.48 -21.80 -34.40
C GLN A 47 25.30 -22.73 -35.32
N ASN A 48 26.46 -23.22 -34.87
CA ASN A 48 27.24 -24.23 -35.59
C ASN A 48 26.62 -25.65 -35.44
N LYS A 49 25.39 -25.83 -35.94
CA LYS A 49 24.87 -27.18 -36.23
C LYS A 49 25.41 -27.68 -37.57
N GLN A 50 25.94 -28.89 -37.51
CA GLN A 50 26.70 -29.59 -38.54
C GLN A 50 26.08 -29.53 -39.95
N LYS A 51 26.91 -29.20 -40.95
CA LYS A 51 26.76 -29.77 -42.29
C LYS A 51 27.37 -31.19 -42.27
N SER A 52 26.64 -32.17 -41.75
CA SER A 52 26.90 -33.60 -41.97
C SER A 52 25.93 -34.14 -43.03
N ALA A 53 26.36 -35.15 -43.78
CA ALA A 53 25.72 -35.57 -45.02
C ALA A 53 24.33 -36.21 -44.83
N LYS A 54 23.51 -36.17 -45.90
CA LYS A 54 22.22 -36.88 -46.00
C LYS A 54 22.40 -38.39 -45.75
N PRO A 55 21.62 -39.00 -44.85
CA PRO A 55 21.22 -40.40 -44.95
C PRO A 55 20.00 -40.51 -45.90
N LYS A 56 19.95 -41.56 -46.73
CA LYS A 56 18.72 -41.95 -47.46
C LYS A 56 17.77 -42.71 -46.53
N HIS A 57 16.47 -42.69 -46.82
CA HIS A 57 15.46 -43.48 -46.12
C HIS A 57 15.53 -44.98 -46.47
N SER A 58 15.51 -45.81 -45.43
CA SER A 58 14.97 -47.18 -45.29
C SER A 58 15.53 -47.69 -43.95
N GLU A 59 14.88 -48.23 -42.94
CA GLU A 59 13.55 -48.80 -42.64
C GLU A 59 13.66 -49.30 -41.16
N VAL A 60 12.56 -49.66 -40.49
CA VAL A 60 12.50 -50.13 -39.08
C VAL A 60 11.43 -51.24 -39.03
N PRO A 61 11.57 -52.42 -38.37
CA PRO A 61 11.84 -52.67 -36.93
C PRO A 61 12.92 -53.78 -36.70
N SER A 62 13.15 -54.45 -35.55
CA SER A 62 12.46 -54.68 -34.26
C SER A 62 13.48 -54.86 -33.09
N PRO A 63 13.09 -54.82 -31.79
CA PRO A 63 14.01 -54.98 -30.67
C PRO A 63 14.22 -56.44 -30.22
N SER A 64 15.38 -56.72 -29.62
CA SER A 64 15.60 -57.89 -28.74
C SER A 64 16.57 -57.51 -27.62
N VAL A 65 16.39 -58.15 -26.46
CA VAL A 65 17.16 -57.98 -25.21
C VAL A 65 18.20 -59.10 -25.15
N ASP A 66 19.41 -58.81 -24.64
CA ASP A 66 20.13 -59.65 -23.66
C ASP A 66 21.44 -59.00 -23.19
N ASP A 67 21.94 -59.47 -22.05
CA ASP A 67 23.01 -58.88 -21.22
C ASP A 67 24.43 -59.06 -21.78
N THR A 68 25.37 -58.20 -21.36
CA THR A 68 26.57 -58.55 -20.54
C THR A 68 27.59 -57.42 -20.42
N ASP A 69 28.43 -57.48 -19.38
CA ASP A 69 29.52 -56.55 -19.08
C ASP A 69 30.51 -56.31 -20.23
N ASN A 70 30.91 -55.05 -20.42
CA ASN A 70 32.33 -54.63 -20.43
C ASN A 70 32.46 -53.11 -20.64
N ASN A 71 32.90 -52.40 -19.60
CA ASN A 71 33.29 -50.99 -19.67
C ASN A 71 34.84 -50.90 -19.81
N PRO A 72 35.38 -50.42 -20.94
CA PRO A 72 36.68 -49.76 -20.95
C PRO A 72 36.49 -48.27 -20.60
N PRO A 73 37.48 -47.61 -19.97
CA PRO A 73 37.35 -46.20 -19.58
C PRO A 73 37.31 -45.32 -20.85
N SER A 74 36.22 -44.57 -21.04
CA SER A 74 36.18 -43.54 -22.06
C SER A 74 36.72 -42.22 -21.49
N ASP A 75 37.84 -41.76 -22.03
CA ASP A 75 38.41 -40.44 -21.76
C ASP A 75 37.40 -39.34 -22.13
N GLN A 76 36.63 -38.89 -21.14
CA GLN A 76 35.82 -37.68 -21.27
C GLN A 76 36.73 -36.45 -21.13
N ALA A 77 37.47 -36.16 -22.20
CA ALA A 77 37.99 -34.83 -22.45
C ALA A 77 36.79 -33.87 -22.52
N THR A 78 36.48 -33.19 -21.41
CA THR A 78 35.28 -32.35 -21.27
C THR A 78 35.25 -31.29 -22.35
N ALA A 79 34.33 -31.44 -23.31
CA ALA A 79 34.19 -30.52 -24.42
C ALA A 79 33.88 -29.10 -23.90
N LEU A 80 34.78 -28.16 -24.19
CA LEU A 80 34.64 -26.76 -23.75
C LEU A 80 33.28 -26.19 -24.19
N SER A 81 32.60 -25.52 -23.26
CA SER A 81 31.34 -24.83 -23.54
C SER A 81 31.50 -23.81 -24.66
N ASN A 82 30.46 -23.63 -25.49
CA ASN A 82 30.40 -22.61 -26.54
C ASN A 82 30.88 -21.22 -26.08
N VAL A 83 30.56 -20.85 -24.83
CA VAL A 83 30.97 -19.57 -24.23
C VAL A 83 32.48 -19.54 -23.91
N GLN A 84 33.04 -20.66 -23.44
CA GLN A 84 34.49 -20.79 -23.18
C GLN A 84 35.29 -20.80 -24.48
N GLN A 85 34.78 -21.45 -25.53
CA GLN A 85 35.36 -21.39 -26.88
C GLN A 85 35.32 -19.96 -27.44
N ALA A 86 34.19 -19.25 -27.29
CA ALA A 86 34.05 -17.86 -27.69
C ALA A 86 34.99 -16.92 -26.92
N ARG A 87 35.20 -17.15 -25.62
CA ARG A 87 36.22 -16.44 -24.80
C ARG A 87 37.62 -16.61 -25.40
N LEU A 88 38.07 -17.84 -25.60
CA LEU A 88 39.40 -18.11 -26.16
C LEU A 88 39.58 -17.46 -27.54
N ALA A 89 38.54 -17.50 -28.39
CA ALA A 89 38.60 -16.90 -29.72
C ALA A 89 38.60 -15.37 -29.70
N ILE A 90 37.83 -14.71 -28.80
CA ILE A 90 37.82 -13.24 -28.70
C ILE A 90 39.08 -12.70 -28.03
N ASP A 91 39.65 -13.41 -27.06
CA ASP A 91 40.94 -13.08 -26.44
C ASP A 91 42.14 -13.33 -27.36
N ALA A 92 41.99 -14.20 -28.37
CA ALA A 92 42.93 -14.28 -29.49
C ALA A 92 42.74 -13.10 -30.47
N ALA A 93 41.49 -12.71 -30.77
CA ALA A 93 41.18 -11.65 -31.72
C ALA A 93 41.73 -10.27 -31.30
N ILE A 94 41.77 -9.94 -30.00
CA ILE A 94 42.37 -8.69 -29.50
C ILE A 94 43.89 -8.60 -29.67
N LYS A 95 44.57 -9.68 -30.08
CA LYS A 95 46.03 -9.66 -30.40
C LYS A 95 46.31 -9.17 -31.82
N ASP A 96 45.33 -9.22 -32.73
CA ASP A 96 45.43 -8.60 -34.05
C ASP A 96 45.12 -7.11 -33.95
N SER A 97 46.10 -6.26 -34.25
CA SER A 97 45.98 -4.79 -34.25
C SER A 97 44.75 -4.29 -35.04
N LYS A 98 44.39 -4.94 -36.17
CA LYS A 98 43.23 -4.54 -36.97
C LYS A 98 41.90 -4.84 -36.29
N LEU A 99 41.81 -5.96 -35.58
CA LEU A 99 40.60 -6.35 -34.85
C LEU A 99 40.50 -5.63 -33.49
N ALA A 100 41.63 -5.41 -32.82
CA ALA A 100 41.72 -4.63 -31.59
C ALA A 100 41.32 -3.15 -31.80
N GLY A 101 41.62 -2.58 -32.97
CA GLY A 101 41.15 -1.24 -33.34
C GLY A 101 39.64 -1.14 -33.61
N HIS A 102 38.90 -2.25 -33.69
CA HIS A 102 37.49 -2.25 -34.07
C HIS A 102 36.55 -2.35 -32.84
N PRO A 103 35.61 -1.41 -32.63
CA PRO A 103 34.77 -1.36 -31.42
C PRO A 103 33.88 -2.59 -31.21
N ALA A 104 33.49 -3.28 -32.30
CA ALA A 104 32.71 -4.52 -32.19
C ALA A 104 33.46 -5.63 -31.43
N THR A 105 34.79 -5.74 -31.60
CA THR A 105 35.62 -6.76 -30.93
C THR A 105 35.50 -6.62 -29.41
N TRP A 106 35.66 -5.40 -28.91
CA TRP A 106 35.54 -5.09 -27.49
C TRP A 106 34.11 -5.18 -26.97
N TYR A 107 33.11 -4.73 -27.75
CA TYR A 107 31.71 -4.88 -27.37
C TYR A 107 31.33 -6.35 -27.17
N TYR A 108 31.65 -7.21 -28.13
CA TYR A 108 31.31 -8.63 -28.06
C TYR A 108 32.18 -9.39 -27.05
N ARG A 109 33.42 -8.96 -26.80
CA ARG A 109 34.19 -9.42 -25.64
C ARG A 109 33.45 -9.12 -24.33
N GLY A 110 32.93 -7.90 -24.17
CA GLY A 110 32.09 -7.52 -23.03
C GLY A 110 30.86 -8.42 -22.86
N VAL A 111 30.16 -8.74 -23.96
CA VAL A 111 29.00 -9.66 -23.95
C VAL A 111 29.37 -11.09 -23.53
N ILE A 112 30.50 -11.62 -24.01
CA ILE A 112 30.98 -12.97 -23.65
C ILE A 112 31.36 -13.02 -22.16
N TYR A 113 32.08 -12.02 -21.66
CA TYR A 113 32.47 -11.95 -20.25
C TYR A 113 31.29 -11.66 -19.30
N ASP A 114 30.31 -10.86 -19.71
CA ASP A 114 29.03 -10.71 -18.98
C ASP A 114 28.29 -12.06 -18.89
N ARG A 115 28.24 -12.83 -19.99
CA ARG A 115 27.61 -14.15 -19.97
C ARG A 115 28.30 -15.10 -18.98
N LEU A 116 29.64 -15.17 -19.01
CA LEU A 116 30.44 -15.96 -18.07
C LEU A 116 30.24 -15.52 -16.63
N LEU A 117 30.26 -14.21 -16.36
CA LEU A 117 30.01 -13.64 -15.04
C LEU A 117 28.66 -14.09 -14.49
N ARG A 118 27.60 -14.13 -15.30
CA ARG A 118 26.27 -14.57 -14.86
C ARG A 118 26.18 -16.07 -14.63
N ASP A 119 26.86 -16.87 -15.45
CA ASP A 119 26.90 -18.33 -15.30
C ASP A 119 27.76 -18.77 -14.09
N HIS A 120 28.76 -17.98 -13.71
CA HIS A 120 29.68 -18.25 -12.60
C HIS A 120 29.60 -17.19 -11.47
N VAL A 121 28.44 -16.56 -11.28
CA VAL A 121 28.24 -15.39 -10.40
C VAL A 121 28.54 -15.63 -8.91
N ALA A 122 28.59 -16.89 -8.48
CA ALA A 122 28.91 -17.31 -7.12
C ALA A 122 30.31 -17.91 -6.97
N SER A 123 31.15 -17.86 -8.02
CA SER A 123 32.53 -18.35 -7.97
C SER A 123 33.52 -17.24 -7.59
N GLU A 124 34.69 -17.64 -7.10
CA GLU A 124 35.81 -16.72 -6.83
C GLU A 124 36.33 -16.01 -8.10
N GLU A 125 36.03 -16.52 -9.30
CA GLU A 125 36.36 -15.87 -10.57
C GLU A 125 35.46 -14.66 -10.90
N ALA A 126 34.30 -14.53 -10.24
CA ALA A 126 33.30 -13.52 -10.61
C ALA A 126 33.82 -12.07 -10.59
N PRO A 127 34.62 -11.60 -9.61
CA PRO A 127 35.20 -10.26 -9.65
C PRO A 127 36.11 -10.04 -10.86
N ALA A 128 36.94 -11.03 -11.22
CA ALA A 128 37.82 -10.95 -12.39
C ALA A 128 37.03 -10.95 -13.70
N LEU A 129 35.97 -11.76 -13.82
CA LEU A 129 35.09 -11.78 -14.99
C LEU A 129 34.34 -10.45 -15.17
N LEU A 130 33.90 -9.83 -14.07
CA LEU A 130 33.30 -8.49 -14.06
C LEU A 130 34.29 -7.43 -14.56
N ASP A 131 35.54 -7.44 -14.08
CA ASP A 131 36.56 -6.47 -14.47
C ASP A 131 36.85 -6.58 -15.98
N GLN A 132 36.98 -7.80 -16.50
CA GLN A 132 37.15 -8.04 -17.93
C GLN A 132 35.96 -7.56 -18.78
N ALA A 133 34.72 -7.73 -18.29
CA ALA A 133 33.52 -7.22 -18.96
C ALA A 133 33.48 -5.68 -18.97
N LEU A 134 33.75 -5.04 -17.82
CA LEU A 134 33.74 -3.59 -17.68
C LEU A 134 34.83 -2.92 -18.53
N THR A 135 36.07 -3.43 -18.49
CA THR A 135 37.16 -2.94 -19.35
C THR A 135 36.81 -3.06 -20.83
N ALA A 136 36.21 -4.18 -21.24
CA ALA A 136 35.82 -4.39 -22.63
C ALA A 136 34.71 -3.43 -23.09
N TYR A 137 33.67 -3.20 -22.26
CA TYR A 137 32.65 -2.20 -22.58
C TYR A 137 33.20 -0.77 -22.59
N ALA A 138 34.13 -0.42 -21.70
CA ALA A 138 34.77 0.89 -21.68
C ALA A 138 35.59 1.14 -22.97
N GLN A 139 36.39 0.16 -23.42
CA GLN A 139 37.13 0.28 -24.68
C GLN A 139 36.21 0.29 -25.90
N ALA A 140 35.12 -0.49 -25.90
CA ALA A 140 34.10 -0.42 -26.94
C ALA A 140 33.48 0.98 -27.05
N GLN A 141 33.18 1.63 -25.91
CA GLN A 141 32.67 3.00 -25.87
C GLN A 141 33.68 4.03 -26.38
N GLN A 142 34.97 3.89 -26.05
CA GLN A 142 36.05 4.79 -26.51
C GLN A 142 36.28 4.70 -28.03
N LEU A 143 36.32 3.48 -28.58
CA LEU A 143 36.55 3.24 -30.01
C LEU A 143 35.32 3.51 -30.90
N SER A 144 34.14 3.72 -30.31
CA SER A 144 32.87 3.94 -31.03
C SER A 144 32.70 5.37 -31.58
N VAL A 145 33.68 5.83 -32.37
CA VAL A 145 33.68 7.16 -32.99
C VAL A 145 32.92 7.13 -34.33
N SER A 146 32.22 8.24 -34.64
CA SER A 146 31.58 8.56 -35.93
C SER A 146 30.74 7.44 -36.58
N LYS A 147 31.36 6.51 -37.33
CA LYS A 147 30.72 5.42 -38.09
C LYS A 147 30.20 4.27 -37.21
N HIS A 148 30.66 4.15 -35.97
CA HIS A 148 30.39 2.97 -35.12
C HIS A 148 29.62 3.27 -33.82
N LYS A 149 28.97 4.45 -33.71
CA LYS A 149 28.24 4.92 -32.51
C LYS A 149 27.25 3.93 -31.90
N GLN A 150 26.72 2.99 -32.68
CA GLN A 150 25.83 1.93 -32.21
C GLN A 150 26.47 1.06 -31.10
N PHE A 151 27.76 0.74 -31.18
CA PHE A 151 28.43 -0.07 -30.15
C PHE A 151 28.60 0.67 -28.82
N HIS A 152 28.68 2.01 -28.83
CA HIS A 152 28.58 2.82 -27.62
C HIS A 152 27.22 2.64 -26.96
N SER A 153 26.13 2.82 -27.73
CA SER A 153 24.74 2.65 -27.26
C SER A 153 24.48 1.24 -26.73
N PHE A 154 24.93 0.20 -27.44
CA PHE A 154 24.79 -1.19 -27.00
C PHE A 154 25.59 -1.48 -25.72
N SER A 155 26.79 -0.92 -25.59
CA SER A 155 27.60 -1.05 -24.35
C SER A 155 26.90 -0.39 -23.16
N VAL A 156 26.36 0.83 -23.33
CA VAL A 156 25.55 1.50 -22.30
C VAL A 156 24.32 0.66 -21.93
N GLY A 157 23.59 0.13 -22.92
CA GLY A 157 22.43 -0.73 -22.69
C GLY A 157 22.75 -1.99 -21.88
N ASN A 158 23.86 -2.66 -22.20
CA ASN A 158 24.30 -3.86 -21.49
C ASN A 158 24.81 -3.54 -20.07
N LEU A 159 25.55 -2.44 -19.88
CA LEU A 159 25.96 -1.97 -18.55
C LEU A 159 24.74 -1.68 -17.67
N THR A 160 23.71 -1.01 -18.20
CA THR A 160 22.44 -0.77 -17.48
C THR A 160 21.69 -2.07 -17.18
N ALA A 161 21.70 -3.05 -18.09
CA ALA A 161 21.10 -4.36 -17.86
C ALA A 161 21.85 -5.21 -16.81
N LEU A 162 23.19 -5.10 -16.77
CA LEU A 162 24.05 -5.75 -15.78
C LEU A 162 23.91 -5.09 -14.40
N TRP A 163 23.89 -3.76 -14.34
CA TRP A 163 23.60 -2.98 -13.14
C TRP A 163 22.22 -3.35 -12.57
N SER A 164 21.20 -3.44 -13.42
CA SER A 164 19.84 -3.83 -13.03
C SER A 164 19.79 -5.27 -12.52
N TYR A 165 20.60 -6.18 -13.06
CA TYR A 165 20.70 -7.56 -12.58
C TYR A 165 21.26 -7.61 -11.16
N PHE A 166 22.37 -6.94 -10.89
CA PHE A 166 22.96 -6.89 -9.54
C PHE A 166 22.09 -6.11 -8.54
N LEU A 167 21.43 -5.02 -8.96
CA LEU A 167 20.52 -4.27 -8.08
C LEU A 167 19.35 -5.15 -7.62
N ASN A 168 18.73 -5.89 -8.54
CA ASN A 168 17.63 -6.80 -8.20
C ASN A 168 18.09 -7.98 -7.32
N ARG A 169 19.34 -8.45 -7.48
CA ARG A 169 19.94 -9.42 -6.54
C ARG A 169 20.12 -8.82 -5.15
N GLY A 170 20.66 -7.60 -5.05
CA GLY A 170 20.83 -6.91 -3.76
C GLY A 170 19.50 -6.66 -3.04
N ILE A 171 18.47 -6.22 -3.77
CA ILE A 171 17.09 -6.10 -3.25
C ILE A 171 16.54 -7.47 -2.83
N GLY A 172 16.88 -8.54 -3.55
CA GLY A 172 16.53 -9.92 -3.20
C GLY A 172 17.14 -10.38 -1.88
N TYR A 173 18.44 -10.17 -1.68
CA TYR A 173 19.13 -10.48 -0.43
C TYR A 173 18.66 -9.61 0.74
N TYR A 174 18.44 -8.30 0.51
CA TYR A 174 17.90 -7.40 1.53
C TYR A 174 16.52 -7.87 2.06
N ARG A 175 15.64 -8.36 1.18
CA ARG A 175 14.34 -8.94 1.55
C ARG A 175 14.43 -10.28 2.30
N GLN A 176 15.60 -10.90 2.30
CA GLN A 176 15.92 -12.12 3.05
C GLN A 176 16.73 -11.80 4.32
N GLU A 177 16.90 -10.51 4.65
CA GLU A 177 17.73 -10.00 5.76
C GLU A 177 19.21 -10.40 5.65
N ALA A 178 19.66 -10.85 4.47
CA ALA A 178 21.04 -11.16 4.14
C ALA A 178 21.81 -9.88 3.79
N PHE A 179 21.98 -9.00 4.79
CA PHE A 179 22.43 -7.63 4.58
C PHE A 179 23.83 -7.51 3.97
N ASP A 180 24.83 -8.27 4.44
CA ASP A 180 26.19 -8.21 3.88
C ASP A 180 26.21 -8.63 2.39
N GLN A 181 25.49 -9.70 2.02
CA GLN A 181 25.33 -10.11 0.63
C GLN A 181 24.62 -9.03 -0.22
N ALA A 182 23.61 -8.36 0.34
CA ALA A 182 22.95 -7.24 -0.33
C ALA A 182 23.92 -6.08 -0.60
N ILE A 183 24.71 -5.70 0.41
CA ILE A 183 25.73 -4.65 0.36
C ILE A 183 26.79 -4.96 -0.72
N GLU A 184 27.24 -6.21 -0.83
CA GLU A 184 28.15 -6.65 -1.90
C GLU A 184 27.55 -6.44 -3.31
N GLN A 185 26.28 -6.82 -3.52
CA GLN A 185 25.64 -6.62 -4.83
C GLN A 185 25.49 -5.12 -5.16
N PHE A 186 25.18 -4.27 -4.17
CA PHE A 186 25.11 -2.82 -4.37
C PHE A 186 26.48 -2.19 -4.59
N ALA A 187 27.54 -2.71 -3.96
CA ALA A 187 28.92 -2.31 -4.25
C ALA A 187 29.30 -2.64 -5.71
N ILE A 188 28.90 -3.80 -6.24
CA ILE A 188 29.05 -4.15 -7.66
C ILE A 188 28.31 -3.15 -8.56
N CYS A 189 27.07 -2.76 -8.24
CA CYS A 189 26.34 -1.73 -8.98
C CYS A 189 27.13 -0.41 -9.09
N ARG A 190 27.80 0.03 -8.01
CA ARG A 190 28.65 1.24 -8.03
C ARG A 190 29.91 1.10 -8.91
N ARG A 191 30.40 -0.12 -9.16
CA ARG A 191 31.50 -0.36 -10.12
C ARG A 191 31.02 -0.28 -11.56
N ILE A 192 29.79 -0.75 -11.84
CA ILE A 192 29.22 -0.79 -13.20
C ILE A 192 28.77 0.61 -13.65
N LEU A 193 28.01 1.33 -12.83
CA LEU A 193 27.55 2.70 -13.09
C LEU A 193 27.85 3.59 -11.88
N SER A 194 29.06 4.13 -11.82
CA SER A 194 29.55 4.92 -10.67
C SER A 194 28.84 6.25 -10.43
N LYS A 195 28.09 6.75 -11.42
CA LYS A 195 27.25 7.95 -11.32
C LYS A 195 25.85 7.68 -10.78
N GLU A 196 25.40 6.42 -10.76
CA GLU A 196 24.09 6.07 -10.22
C GLU A 196 24.15 6.11 -8.69
N THR A 197 23.32 6.95 -8.09
CA THR A 197 23.25 7.16 -6.63
C THR A 197 22.32 6.19 -5.93
N THR A 198 21.38 5.57 -6.66
CA THR A 198 20.45 4.55 -6.17
C THR A 198 21.12 3.47 -5.30
N PRO A 199 22.30 2.89 -5.65
CA PRO A 199 22.98 1.91 -4.80
C PRO A 199 23.51 2.50 -3.49
N LEU A 200 23.88 3.79 -3.42
CA LEU A 200 24.28 4.44 -2.16
C LEU A 200 23.12 4.44 -1.16
N LEU A 201 21.92 4.81 -1.63
CA LEU A 201 20.72 4.81 -0.81
C LEU A 201 20.35 3.40 -0.33
N TYR A 202 20.43 2.39 -1.21
CA TYR A 202 20.19 1.00 -0.82
C TYR A 202 21.25 0.44 0.13
N MET A 203 22.53 0.81 -0.02
CA MET A 203 23.58 0.46 0.95
C MET A 203 23.27 1.11 2.31
N ALA A 204 22.94 2.40 2.35
CA ALA A 204 22.61 3.10 3.59
C ALA A 204 21.42 2.44 4.34
N ILE A 205 20.37 2.09 3.60
CA ILE A 205 19.21 1.35 4.15
C ILE A 205 19.63 -0.04 4.65
N ALA A 206 20.46 -0.78 3.91
CA ALA A 206 20.95 -2.09 4.32
C ALA A 206 21.80 -2.02 5.61
N TYR A 207 22.73 -1.07 5.71
CA TYR A 207 23.52 -0.85 6.94
C TYR A 207 22.63 -0.42 8.12
N HIS A 208 21.62 0.42 7.89
CA HIS A 208 20.67 0.85 8.92
C HIS A 208 19.87 -0.34 9.46
N SER A 209 19.31 -1.19 8.58
CA SER A 209 18.60 -2.41 8.97
C SER A 209 19.51 -3.46 9.61
N HIS A 210 20.80 -3.46 9.29
CA HIS A 210 21.81 -4.34 9.86
C HIS A 210 22.44 -3.83 11.18
N ASP A 211 21.90 -2.76 11.75
CA ASP A 211 22.38 -2.13 12.99
C ASP A 211 23.85 -1.67 12.97
N LYS A 212 24.29 -1.17 11.81
CA LYS A 212 25.61 -0.56 11.55
C LYS A 212 25.41 0.96 11.28
N PRO A 213 25.17 1.78 12.32
CA PRO A 213 24.68 3.14 12.15
C PRO A 213 25.70 4.11 11.55
N GLU A 214 27.00 3.96 11.83
CA GLU A 214 28.06 4.81 11.30
C GLU A 214 28.19 4.67 9.78
N GLU A 215 28.19 3.43 9.26
CA GLU A 215 28.19 3.16 7.82
C GLU A 215 26.90 3.64 7.15
N ALA A 216 25.74 3.43 7.80
CA ALA A 216 24.47 3.93 7.30
C ALA A 216 24.49 5.46 7.11
N LEU A 217 24.94 6.20 8.13
CA LEU A 217 25.12 7.65 8.08
C LEU A 217 26.09 8.06 6.97
N ARG A 218 27.23 7.38 6.82
CA ARG A 218 28.20 7.65 5.74
C ARG A 218 27.55 7.52 4.36
N TYR A 219 26.83 6.43 4.09
CA TYR A 219 26.20 6.22 2.77
C TYR A 219 25.00 7.14 2.52
N TYR A 220 24.23 7.52 3.56
CA TYR A 220 23.21 8.55 3.43
C TYR A 220 23.84 9.92 3.13
N GLN A 221 24.95 10.28 3.77
CA GLN A 221 25.70 11.52 3.48
C GLN A 221 26.32 11.50 2.08
N ASP A 222 26.85 10.37 1.61
CA ASP A 222 27.33 10.20 0.23
C ASP A 222 26.20 10.41 -0.79
N TYR A 223 25.01 9.87 -0.51
CA TYR A 223 23.82 10.07 -1.35
C TYR A 223 23.41 11.56 -1.40
N LEU A 224 23.28 12.22 -0.24
CA LEU A 224 22.94 13.64 -0.15
C LEU A 224 23.98 14.57 -0.79
N ARG A 225 25.26 14.17 -0.82
CA ARG A 225 26.32 14.93 -1.49
C ARG A 225 26.19 14.94 -3.02
N VAL A 226 25.46 13.99 -3.62
CA VAL A 226 25.30 13.88 -5.08
C VAL A 226 23.91 14.31 -5.53
N GLU A 227 22.84 13.83 -4.88
CA GLU A 227 21.45 14.19 -5.22
C GLU A 227 20.98 15.51 -4.59
N GLY A 228 21.70 15.99 -3.57
CA GLY A 228 21.27 17.11 -2.75
C GLY A 228 20.29 16.71 -1.63
N PRO A 229 19.74 17.70 -0.91
CA PRO A 229 18.87 17.49 0.24
C PRO A 229 17.60 16.70 -0.08
N HIS A 230 17.31 15.64 0.69
CA HIS A 230 16.10 14.83 0.54
C HIS A 230 15.49 14.54 1.91
N PHE A 231 14.25 14.99 2.14
CA PHE A 231 13.58 14.95 3.46
C PHE A 231 13.59 13.54 4.10
N ALA A 232 13.25 12.49 3.35
CA ALA A 232 13.20 11.13 3.89
C ALA A 232 14.58 10.59 4.31
N VAL A 233 15.67 11.09 3.70
CA VAL A 233 17.04 10.71 4.07
C VAL A 233 17.48 11.50 5.30
N LEU A 234 17.22 12.81 5.35
CA LEU A 234 17.47 13.64 6.53
C LEU A 234 16.70 13.12 7.76
N ARG A 235 15.46 12.66 7.57
CA ARG A 235 14.66 11.97 8.59
C ARG A 235 15.33 10.69 9.10
N ALA A 236 15.79 9.82 8.19
CA ALA A 236 16.49 8.60 8.56
C ALA A 236 17.81 8.86 9.31
N ILE A 237 18.58 9.86 8.88
CA ILE A 237 19.80 10.32 9.56
C ILE A 237 19.47 10.79 10.99
N ALA A 238 18.46 11.65 11.19
CA ALA A 238 18.05 12.11 12.51
C ALA A 238 17.55 10.97 13.42
N ALA A 239 16.77 10.04 12.88
CA ALA A 239 16.31 8.85 13.58
C ALA A 239 17.49 7.96 14.04
N ILE A 240 18.52 7.78 13.21
CA ILE A 240 19.74 7.05 13.60
C ILE A 240 20.46 7.78 14.75
N HIS A 241 20.65 9.10 14.66
CA HIS A 241 21.30 9.87 15.73
C HIS A 241 20.58 9.71 17.07
N TYR A 242 19.24 9.77 17.08
CA TYR A 242 18.48 9.64 18.32
C TYR A 242 18.36 8.18 18.80
N TYR A 243 17.81 7.27 17.98
CA TYR A 243 17.46 5.93 18.44
C TYR A 243 18.65 4.99 18.55
N LYS A 244 19.67 5.13 17.69
CA LYS A 244 20.89 4.29 17.70
C LYS A 244 22.02 4.95 18.49
N LEU A 245 22.41 6.17 18.12
CA LEU A 245 23.55 6.86 18.72
C LEU A 245 23.23 7.64 20.01
N LYS A 246 21.96 7.64 20.46
CA LYS A 246 21.47 8.30 21.68
C LYS A 246 21.78 9.81 21.78
N ASN A 247 21.97 10.45 20.64
CA ASN A 247 22.30 11.87 20.52
C ASN A 247 21.05 12.66 20.09
N PHE A 248 20.34 13.18 21.09
CA PHE A 248 19.14 14.01 20.91
C PHE A 248 19.44 15.34 20.22
N ASP A 249 20.47 16.07 20.66
CA ASP A 249 20.72 17.43 20.19
C ASP A 249 21.11 17.46 18.71
N THR A 250 21.94 16.51 18.25
CA THR A 250 22.26 16.37 16.81
C THR A 250 21.04 15.95 15.99
N ALA A 251 20.18 15.05 16.49
CA ALA A 251 18.97 14.66 15.78
C ALA A 251 18.00 15.85 15.60
N ILE A 252 17.80 16.66 16.64
CA ILE A 252 16.97 17.87 16.58
C ILE A 252 17.60 18.94 15.66
N ALA A 253 18.92 19.13 15.69
CA ALA A 253 19.61 20.05 14.78
C ALA A 253 19.37 19.68 13.30
N ILE A 254 19.53 18.39 12.95
CA ILE A 254 19.31 17.88 11.58
C ILE A 254 17.84 18.09 11.16
N LEU A 255 16.88 17.82 12.05
CA LEU A 255 15.47 18.06 11.75
C LEU A 255 15.14 19.55 11.59
N ASN A 256 15.77 20.44 12.35
CA ASN A 256 15.63 21.87 12.18
C ASN A 256 16.17 22.33 10.81
N GLU A 257 17.38 21.92 10.44
CA GLU A 257 17.97 22.23 9.12
C GLU A 257 17.13 21.67 7.96
N ALA A 258 16.60 20.46 8.12
CA ALA A 258 15.70 19.84 7.14
C ALA A 258 14.39 20.64 7.02
N LEU A 259 13.81 21.12 8.13
CA LEU A 259 12.58 21.92 8.14
C LEU A 259 12.79 23.35 7.61
N LEU A 260 14.01 23.91 7.61
CA LEU A 260 14.28 25.16 6.88
C LEU A 260 14.11 24.99 5.36
N GLN A 261 14.37 23.78 4.83
CA GLN A 261 14.28 23.46 3.40
C GLN A 261 12.91 22.89 3.03
N PHE A 262 12.29 22.14 3.94
CA PHE A 262 11.01 21.45 3.75
C PHE A 262 9.99 21.82 4.84
N PRO A 263 9.62 23.10 5.00
CA PRO A 263 8.96 23.62 6.21
C PRO A 263 7.53 23.16 6.47
N PHE A 264 6.91 22.50 5.50
CA PHE A 264 5.56 21.92 5.61
C PHE A 264 5.57 20.39 5.52
N ASN A 265 6.75 19.75 5.56
CA ASN A 265 6.88 18.31 5.44
C ASN A 265 6.46 17.60 6.73
N ASN A 266 5.34 16.89 6.67
CA ASN A 266 4.80 16.16 7.82
C ASN A 266 5.74 15.08 8.36
N GLU A 267 6.46 14.34 7.51
CA GLU A 267 7.32 13.27 8.00
C GLU A 267 8.45 13.79 8.90
N LEU A 268 9.03 14.95 8.57
CA LEU A 268 10.03 15.60 9.42
C LEU A 268 9.43 16.14 10.73
N LEU A 269 8.21 16.67 10.68
CA LEU A 269 7.49 17.14 11.87
C LEU A 269 7.06 15.98 12.78
N GLU A 270 6.67 14.85 12.20
CA GLU A 270 6.33 13.61 12.90
C GLU A 270 7.53 13.05 13.64
N GLU A 271 8.66 12.87 12.93
CA GLU A 271 9.92 12.42 13.53
C GLU A 271 10.34 13.33 14.68
N LYS A 272 10.22 14.65 14.49
CA LYS A 272 10.53 15.64 15.53
C LYS A 272 9.60 15.48 16.74
N CYS A 273 8.28 15.34 16.55
CA CYS A 273 7.34 15.10 17.64
C CYS A 273 7.68 13.80 18.40
N CYS A 274 7.90 12.70 17.68
CA CYS A 274 8.25 11.39 18.25
C CYS A 274 9.56 11.44 19.06
N ILE A 275 10.59 12.14 18.58
CA ILE A 275 11.87 12.30 19.30
C ILE A 275 11.70 13.15 20.57
N TYR A 276 10.93 14.24 20.52
CA TYR A 276 10.63 15.05 21.71
C TYR A 276 9.76 14.29 22.73
N ASP A 277 8.78 13.51 22.28
CA ASP A 277 7.90 12.71 23.12
C ASP A 277 8.67 11.57 23.81
N ALA A 278 9.46 10.80 23.04
CA ALA A 278 10.33 9.75 23.56
C ALA A 278 11.41 10.29 24.53
N ALA A 279 11.79 11.56 24.42
CA ALA A 279 12.69 12.24 25.35
C ALA A 279 12.00 12.85 26.58
N GLY A 280 10.66 12.82 26.67
CA GLY A 280 9.89 13.48 27.72
C GLY A 280 9.96 15.02 27.68
N LYS A 281 10.24 15.60 26.50
CA LYS A 281 10.51 17.03 26.29
C LYS A 281 9.46 17.74 25.42
N LEU A 282 8.27 17.16 25.27
CA LEU A 282 7.23 17.67 24.36
C LEU A 282 6.77 19.10 24.70
N ASP A 283 6.71 19.45 25.99
CA ASP A 283 6.39 20.82 26.43
C ASP A 283 7.48 21.83 26.02
N SER A 284 8.76 21.46 26.15
CA SER A 284 9.87 22.30 25.68
C SER A 284 9.83 22.54 24.16
N TYR A 285 9.30 21.59 23.38
CA TYR A 285 9.06 21.81 21.95
C TYR A 285 7.90 22.80 21.71
N ALA A 286 6.82 22.70 22.48
CA ALA A 286 5.71 23.66 22.42
C ALA A 286 6.16 25.08 22.77
N ASP A 287 6.98 25.24 23.81
CA ASP A 287 7.57 26.54 24.21
C ASP A 287 8.49 27.12 23.13
N GLY A 288 9.34 26.28 22.52
CA GLY A 288 10.21 26.69 21.41
C GLY A 288 9.41 27.16 20.19
N LEU A 289 8.30 26.50 19.87
CA LEU A 289 7.38 26.93 18.82
C LEU A 289 6.64 28.22 19.17
N ALA A 290 6.34 28.47 20.45
CA ALA A 290 5.60 29.66 20.89
C ALA A 290 6.32 30.97 20.53
N VAL A 291 7.65 30.99 20.47
CA VAL A 291 8.43 32.14 19.98
C VAL A 291 8.09 32.46 18.52
N GLY A 292 8.09 31.45 17.64
CA GLY A 292 7.69 31.61 16.24
C GLY A 292 6.21 32.00 16.07
N LEU A 293 5.33 31.58 16.98
CA LEU A 293 3.93 32.04 17.02
C LEU A 293 3.82 33.55 17.34
N GLN A 294 4.66 34.06 18.24
CA GLN A 294 4.71 35.50 18.58
C GLN A 294 5.23 36.33 17.40
N ASN A 295 6.27 35.84 16.72
CA ASN A 295 6.80 36.40 15.48
C ASN A 295 5.85 36.27 14.27
N LYS A 296 4.75 35.50 14.41
CA LYS A 296 3.76 35.18 13.38
C LYS A 296 4.34 34.43 12.17
N GLU A 297 5.35 33.59 12.42
CA GLU A 297 6.01 32.79 11.39
C GLU A 297 5.05 31.69 10.86
N ILE A 298 4.86 31.66 9.54
CA ILE A 298 3.92 30.74 8.88
C ILE A 298 4.30 29.26 9.15
N HIS A 299 5.61 28.97 9.16
CA HIS A 299 6.12 27.62 9.41
C HIS A 299 5.96 27.21 10.88
N ALA A 300 6.08 28.16 11.83
CA ALA A 300 5.79 27.91 13.25
C ALA A 300 4.29 27.64 13.47
N TYR A 301 3.39 28.36 12.79
CA TYR A 301 1.95 28.05 12.83
C TYR A 301 1.65 26.64 12.33
N TYR A 302 2.34 26.17 11.28
CA TYR A 302 2.14 24.82 10.75
C TYR A 302 2.71 23.75 11.69
N ALA A 303 3.94 23.91 12.16
CA ALA A 303 4.58 22.98 13.09
C ALA A 303 3.81 22.86 14.42
N TYR A 304 3.28 23.98 14.93
CA TYR A 304 2.44 23.98 16.14
C TYR A 304 1.06 23.36 15.89
N ALA A 305 0.47 23.57 14.71
CA ALA A 305 -0.75 22.86 14.32
C ALA A 305 -0.53 21.35 14.27
N TYR A 306 0.60 20.90 13.72
CA TYR A 306 0.98 19.48 13.68
C TYR A 306 1.21 18.91 15.08
N LEU A 307 1.89 19.64 15.98
CA LEU A 307 2.06 19.24 17.38
C LEU A 307 0.71 19.10 18.12
N LEU A 308 -0.22 20.03 17.91
CA LEU A 308 -1.58 19.94 18.44
C LEU A 308 -2.34 18.73 17.86
N GLU A 309 -2.12 18.41 16.59
CA GLU A 309 -2.70 17.23 15.94
C GLU A 309 -2.17 15.93 16.56
N TYR A 310 -0.84 15.84 16.79
CA TYR A 310 -0.17 14.75 17.49
C TYR A 310 -0.73 14.55 18.92
N GLN A 311 -0.97 15.65 19.64
CA GLN A 311 -1.63 15.65 20.97
C GLN A 311 -3.15 15.36 20.92
N GLY A 312 -3.74 15.13 19.74
CA GLY A 312 -5.19 14.92 19.57
C GLY A 312 -6.07 16.16 19.75
N ARG A 313 -5.47 17.35 19.89
CA ARG A 313 -6.12 18.68 20.02
C ARG A 313 -6.55 19.24 18.66
N ILE A 314 -7.27 18.40 17.91
CA ILE A 314 -7.57 18.58 16.49
C ILE A 314 -8.32 19.90 16.17
N GLU A 315 -9.26 20.32 17.02
CA GLU A 315 -10.01 21.56 16.83
C GLU A 315 -9.08 22.80 16.84
N GLU A 316 -8.04 22.78 17.69
CA GLU A 316 -7.03 23.82 17.79
C GLU A 316 -6.01 23.72 16.65
N ALA A 317 -5.57 22.51 16.30
CA ALA A 317 -4.71 22.25 15.14
C ALA A 317 -5.30 22.88 13.86
N VAL A 318 -6.59 22.63 13.58
CA VAL A 318 -7.29 23.22 12.43
C VAL A 318 -7.37 24.75 12.50
N PHE A 319 -7.41 25.36 13.68
CA PHE A 319 -7.34 26.82 13.82
C PHE A 319 -5.97 27.37 13.39
N TYR A 320 -4.87 26.71 13.77
CA TYR A 320 -3.52 27.12 13.37
C TYR A 320 -3.21 26.82 11.89
N TYR A 321 -3.59 25.66 11.34
CA TYR A 321 -3.50 25.42 9.90
C TYR A 321 -4.31 26.45 9.08
N LYS A 322 -5.42 26.97 9.61
CA LYS A 322 -6.17 28.07 8.98
C LYS A 322 -5.47 29.42 9.01
N LYS A 323 -4.55 29.67 9.95
CA LYS A 323 -3.68 30.86 9.89
C LYS A 323 -2.71 30.75 8.72
N VAL A 324 -2.09 29.58 8.52
CA VAL A 324 -1.26 29.29 7.34
C VAL A 324 -2.04 29.55 6.05
N LEU A 325 -3.28 29.06 5.95
CA LEU A 325 -4.14 29.31 4.78
C LEU A 325 -4.73 30.73 4.69
N LYS A 326 -4.58 31.58 5.71
CA LYS A 326 -4.95 33.00 5.62
C LYS A 326 -3.86 33.77 4.85
N ASP A 327 -2.60 33.47 5.18
CA ASP A 327 -1.43 34.15 4.61
C ASP A 327 -1.02 33.50 3.27
N GLN A 328 -1.22 32.18 3.13
CA GLN A 328 -0.99 31.40 1.91
C GLN A 328 -2.24 30.56 1.54
N PRO A 329 -3.28 31.15 0.92
CA PRO A 329 -4.57 30.49 0.62
C PRO A 329 -4.51 29.24 -0.26
N HIS A 330 -3.37 28.97 -0.86
CA HIS A 330 -3.11 27.86 -1.75
C HIS A 330 -1.97 26.96 -1.29
N GLN A 331 -1.50 27.06 -0.03
CA GLN A 331 -0.46 26.15 0.47
C GLN A 331 -0.98 24.70 0.47
N TYR A 332 -0.35 23.87 -0.37
CA TYR A 332 -0.81 22.53 -0.69
C TYR A 332 -0.93 21.64 0.56
N ASP A 333 0.14 21.58 1.34
CA ASP A 333 0.24 20.68 2.50
C ASP A 333 -0.80 21.03 3.56
N ALA A 334 -1.01 22.32 3.85
CA ALA A 334 -2.03 22.78 4.80
C ALA A 334 -3.46 22.47 4.34
N LEU A 335 -3.74 22.51 3.02
CA LEU A 335 -5.02 22.04 2.48
C LEU A 335 -5.16 20.52 2.63
N CYS A 336 -4.10 19.77 2.39
CA CYS A 336 -4.06 18.33 2.59
C CYS A 336 -4.27 17.96 4.06
N GLN A 337 -3.56 18.55 5.02
CA GLN A 337 -3.69 18.18 6.43
C GLN A 337 -5.08 18.48 6.98
N ILE A 338 -5.63 19.68 6.77
CA ILE A 338 -7.02 19.96 7.23
C ILE A 338 -8.01 18.98 6.56
N GLY A 339 -7.77 18.64 5.30
CA GLY A 339 -8.53 17.66 4.55
C GLY A 339 -8.49 16.26 5.17
N PHE A 340 -7.29 15.73 5.44
CA PHE A 340 -7.06 14.40 6.04
C PHE A 340 -7.47 14.35 7.52
N VAL A 341 -7.24 15.40 8.29
CA VAL A 341 -7.72 15.55 9.67
C VAL A 341 -9.24 15.35 9.77
N PHE A 342 -10.02 16.02 8.90
CA PHE A 342 -11.46 15.82 8.87
C PHE A 342 -11.87 14.45 8.31
N TYR A 343 -11.10 13.90 7.37
CA TYR A 343 -11.32 12.56 6.82
C TYR A 343 -11.13 11.46 7.89
N ASN A 344 -10.02 11.51 8.63
CA ASN A 344 -9.68 10.59 9.71
C ASN A 344 -10.69 10.70 10.87
N LYS A 345 -11.15 11.92 11.20
CA LYS A 345 -12.28 12.10 12.12
C LYS A 345 -13.59 11.49 11.62
N ALA A 346 -13.85 11.50 10.31
CA ALA A 346 -15.00 10.82 9.74
C ALA A 346 -14.85 9.29 9.82
N ILE A 347 -13.68 8.74 9.49
CA ILE A 347 -13.40 7.30 9.62
C ILE A 347 -13.59 6.84 11.07
N LYS A 348 -12.97 7.51 12.04
CA LYS A 348 -13.12 7.18 13.47
C LYS A 348 -14.58 7.28 13.93
N LEU A 349 -15.29 8.35 13.56
CA LEU A 349 -16.71 8.47 13.91
C LEU A 349 -17.57 7.39 13.24
N HIS A 350 -17.21 6.91 12.06
CA HIS A 350 -17.87 5.79 11.40
C HIS A 350 -17.62 4.48 12.15
N SER A 351 -16.36 4.14 12.46
CA SER A 351 -16.02 2.94 13.22
C SER A 351 -16.71 2.91 14.59
N ASP A 352 -16.68 4.04 15.32
CA ASP A 352 -17.36 4.17 16.62
C ASP A 352 -18.87 3.99 16.51
N THR A 353 -19.46 4.37 15.37
CA THR A 353 -20.91 4.24 15.12
C THR A 353 -21.26 2.80 14.72
N VAL A 354 -20.47 2.15 13.87
CA VAL A 354 -20.65 0.73 13.51
C VAL A 354 -20.44 -0.18 14.73
N GLN A 355 -19.51 0.13 15.64
CA GLN A 355 -19.33 -0.63 16.87
C GLN A 355 -20.52 -0.50 17.83
N LEU A 356 -21.04 0.71 18.05
CA LEU A 356 -22.09 0.96 19.03
C LEU A 356 -23.49 0.49 18.59
N PHE A 357 -23.78 0.52 17.29
CA PHE A 357 -25.08 0.06 16.76
C PHE A 357 -25.00 -1.31 16.07
N GLY A 358 -23.78 -1.85 15.89
CA GLY A 358 -23.49 -3.06 15.12
C GLY A 358 -23.56 -2.85 13.61
N GLN A 359 -23.12 -3.85 12.83
CA GLN A 359 -23.43 -3.95 11.39
C GLN A 359 -24.92 -4.17 11.08
N LYS A 360 -25.78 -4.15 12.11
CA LYS A 360 -27.23 -4.12 11.90
C LYS A 360 -27.58 -2.75 11.32
N GLU A 361 -27.72 -2.70 10.00
CA GLU A 361 -28.80 -1.92 9.39
C GLU A 361 -30.01 -2.04 10.32
N PRO A 362 -30.60 -0.92 10.78
CA PRO A 362 -31.55 -0.93 11.88
C PRO A 362 -32.67 -1.91 11.55
N LEU A 363 -32.66 -3.04 12.27
CA LEU A 363 -33.28 -4.30 11.84
C LEU A 363 -34.62 -4.05 11.15
N ALA A 364 -34.68 -4.32 9.84
CA ALA A 364 -35.93 -4.40 9.11
C ALA A 364 -36.81 -5.42 9.83
N HIS A 365 -37.80 -4.91 10.56
CA HIS A 365 -38.43 -5.46 11.77
C HIS A 365 -38.91 -6.92 11.60
N PRO A 366 -38.08 -7.97 11.83
CA PRO A 366 -38.31 -9.24 11.16
C PRO A 366 -39.00 -10.29 12.03
N ARG A 367 -39.19 -10.02 13.33
CA ARG A 367 -39.89 -10.92 14.30
C ARG A 367 -40.70 -10.19 15.37
N LEU A 368 -41.34 -9.08 15.00
CA LEU A 368 -42.62 -8.71 15.61
C LEU A 368 -43.63 -8.67 14.47
N THR A 369 -44.31 -9.79 14.31
CA THR A 369 -45.26 -10.12 13.24
C THR A 369 -46.34 -9.05 13.11
N ASP A 370 -46.34 -8.37 11.98
CA ASP A 370 -47.11 -7.15 11.70
C ASP A 370 -48.59 -7.43 11.34
N TRP A 371 -49.21 -8.44 11.97
CA TRP A 371 -50.44 -9.08 11.46
C TRP A 371 -51.64 -9.14 12.42
N TYR A 372 -51.48 -8.91 13.73
CA TYR A 372 -52.62 -8.88 14.65
C TYR A 372 -52.47 -7.79 15.71
N GLY A 373 -53.47 -6.91 15.80
CA GLY A 373 -53.57 -5.96 16.91
C GLY A 373 -53.66 -6.70 18.25
N LEU A 374 -52.89 -6.23 19.22
CA LEU A 374 -52.76 -6.82 20.54
C LEU A 374 -53.41 -5.90 21.58
N ILE A 375 -54.27 -6.48 22.42
CA ILE A 375 -54.92 -5.79 23.54
C ILE A 375 -54.16 -6.12 24.82
N HIS A 376 -53.85 -5.11 25.64
CA HIS A 376 -53.37 -5.31 27.01
C HIS A 376 -54.58 -5.45 27.93
N VAL A 377 -54.73 -6.63 28.53
CA VAL A 377 -55.82 -6.94 29.45
C VAL A 377 -55.22 -7.06 30.86
N THR A 378 -55.75 -6.27 31.79
CA THR A 378 -55.50 -6.45 33.22
C THR A 378 -56.69 -7.19 33.82
N LEU A 379 -56.42 -8.36 34.41
CA LEU A 379 -57.38 -9.14 35.19
C LEU A 379 -57.06 -8.93 36.67
N SER A 380 -57.89 -8.15 37.36
CA SER A 380 -57.85 -8.04 38.82
C SER A 380 -58.80 -9.07 39.44
N TYR A 381 -58.27 -9.91 40.31
CA TYR A 381 -59.05 -10.81 41.16
C TYR A 381 -59.05 -10.28 42.59
N THR A 382 -60.23 -10.03 43.14
CA THR A 382 -60.43 -9.92 44.59
C THR A 382 -60.68 -11.32 45.14
N LEU A 383 -59.76 -11.81 45.95
CA LEU A 383 -59.96 -13.08 46.66
C LEU A 383 -61.06 -12.89 47.72
N PRO A 384 -61.90 -13.92 47.99
CA PRO A 384 -62.72 -13.92 49.20
C PRO A 384 -61.85 -13.72 50.45
N ASP A 385 -62.46 -13.20 51.51
CA ASP A 385 -61.88 -13.11 52.87
C ASP A 385 -60.70 -12.14 53.06
N GLY A 386 -60.61 -11.10 52.20
CA GLY A 386 -59.83 -9.89 52.51
C GLY A 386 -58.31 -9.98 52.34
N MET A 387 -57.78 -11.09 51.80
CA MET A 387 -56.34 -11.27 51.52
C MET A 387 -55.83 -10.51 50.28
N GLY A 388 -56.27 -9.26 50.11
CA GLY A 388 -55.81 -8.37 49.03
C GLY A 388 -56.33 -8.73 47.63
N SER A 389 -55.75 -8.09 46.62
CA SER A 389 -56.08 -8.29 45.21
C SER A 389 -54.86 -8.76 44.42
N VAL A 390 -55.08 -9.70 43.49
CA VAL A 390 -54.04 -10.22 42.60
C VAL A 390 -54.33 -9.77 41.18
N SER A 391 -53.42 -8.99 40.60
CA SER A 391 -53.51 -8.48 39.23
C SER A 391 -52.63 -9.30 38.28
N HIS A 392 -53.27 -9.94 37.30
CA HIS A 392 -52.59 -10.64 36.21
C HIS A 392 -52.61 -9.77 34.95
N HIS A 393 -51.44 -9.56 34.33
CA HIS A 393 -51.27 -8.73 33.14
C HIS A 393 -50.92 -9.59 31.92
N GLY A 394 -51.74 -9.54 30.87
CA GLY A 394 -51.52 -10.33 29.66
C GLY A 394 -51.72 -9.53 28.37
N ILE A 395 -50.93 -9.86 27.34
CA ILE A 395 -51.07 -9.30 25.99
C ILE A 395 -51.68 -10.39 25.09
N TRP A 396 -52.83 -10.10 24.48
CA TRP A 396 -53.59 -11.08 23.70
C TRP A 396 -53.94 -10.57 22.28
N PRO A 397 -53.92 -11.44 21.25
CA PRO A 397 -54.50 -11.12 19.95
C PRO A 397 -56.00 -10.82 20.07
N ILE A 398 -56.48 -9.79 19.37
CA ILE A 398 -57.91 -9.37 19.34
C ILE A 398 -58.87 -10.55 19.16
N PHE A 399 -58.53 -11.50 18.29
CA PHE A 399 -59.35 -12.68 18.00
C PHE A 399 -59.49 -13.68 19.17
N ASN A 400 -58.54 -13.74 20.10
CA ASN A 400 -58.59 -14.67 21.23
C ASN A 400 -59.48 -14.18 22.37
N VAL A 401 -59.66 -12.86 22.54
CA VAL A 401 -60.49 -12.28 23.62
C VAL A 401 -61.95 -12.74 23.51
N ARG A 402 -62.50 -12.77 22.28
CA ARG A 402 -63.86 -13.29 22.01
C ARG A 402 -64.04 -14.77 22.38
N ARG A 403 -62.98 -15.58 22.37
CA ARG A 403 -63.04 -17.03 22.65
C ARG A 403 -62.98 -17.37 24.14
N TRP A 404 -62.63 -16.40 24.99
CA TRP A 404 -62.53 -16.56 26.45
C TRP A 404 -63.77 -15.98 27.18
N LEU A 405 -64.34 -14.89 26.66
CA LEU A 405 -65.61 -14.32 27.14
C LEU A 405 -66.80 -15.30 27.07
N SER A 406 -66.69 -16.40 26.32
CA SER A 406 -67.73 -17.43 26.18
C SER A 406 -67.58 -18.64 27.13
N LYS A 407 -66.57 -18.67 28.02
CA LYS A 407 -66.44 -19.67 29.08
C LYS A 407 -65.97 -19.05 30.40
N PRO A 408 -66.89 -18.66 31.30
CA PRO A 408 -66.49 -18.17 32.62
C PRO A 408 -65.87 -19.30 33.45
N LEU A 409 -64.66 -19.07 33.98
CA LEU A 409 -64.16 -19.85 35.12
C LEU A 409 -65.05 -19.54 36.34
N LEU A 410 -65.45 -20.59 37.05
CA LEU A 410 -66.71 -20.60 37.82
C LEU A 410 -66.74 -19.77 39.12
N PHE A 411 -65.65 -19.11 39.52
CA PHE A 411 -65.58 -18.34 40.76
C PHE A 411 -64.83 -17.01 40.58
N ALA A 412 -65.43 -15.94 41.13
CA ALA A 412 -65.14 -14.51 40.93
C ALA A 412 -65.49 -13.92 39.55
N ARG A 413 -66.08 -12.71 39.55
CA ARG A 413 -66.29 -11.89 38.34
C ARG A 413 -64.99 -11.16 38.01
N PRO A 414 -64.24 -11.50 36.94
CA PRO A 414 -63.05 -10.75 36.59
C PRO A 414 -63.43 -9.35 36.10
N THR A 415 -62.97 -8.32 36.80
CA THR A 415 -62.96 -6.94 36.27
C THR A 415 -61.92 -6.85 35.16
N CYS A 416 -62.38 -7.12 33.94
CA CYS A 416 -61.56 -7.14 32.74
C CYS A 416 -61.44 -5.71 32.19
N VAL A 417 -60.37 -4.99 32.58
CA VAL A 417 -60.10 -3.67 31.99
C VAL A 417 -59.45 -3.88 30.63
N VAL A 418 -60.30 -3.92 29.61
CA VAL A 418 -59.91 -3.94 28.20
C VAL A 418 -59.54 -2.52 27.79
N TYR A 419 -58.24 -2.22 27.75
CA TYR A 419 -57.78 -1.00 27.12
C TYR A 419 -57.75 -1.22 25.60
N ASP A 420 -58.69 -0.61 24.87
CA ASP A 420 -58.70 -0.63 23.40
C ASP A 420 -57.58 0.26 22.83
N TYR A 421 -56.38 -0.32 22.80
CA TYR A 421 -55.15 0.32 22.36
C TYR A 421 -54.73 -0.11 20.94
N GLN A 422 -55.66 -0.10 19.98
CA GLN A 422 -55.32 -0.10 18.55
C GLN A 422 -54.25 0.95 18.20
N LEU A 423 -54.15 2.02 18.99
CA LEU A 423 -53.19 3.12 18.83
C LEU A 423 -51.73 2.80 19.25
N VAL A 424 -51.42 1.76 20.04
CA VAL A 424 -50.05 1.65 20.63
C VAL A 424 -48.95 1.39 19.59
N GLN A 425 -49.23 0.69 18.49
CA GLN A 425 -48.27 0.49 17.40
C GLN A 425 -47.87 1.82 16.74
N HIS A 426 -48.82 2.66 16.34
CA HIS A 426 -48.58 3.94 15.64
C HIS A 426 -48.51 5.19 16.53
N SER A 427 -48.77 5.06 17.84
CA SER A 427 -48.76 6.19 18.77
C SER A 427 -47.41 6.91 18.82
N LYS A 428 -47.47 8.25 18.72
CA LYS A 428 -46.33 9.14 18.97
C LYS A 428 -45.86 8.96 20.42
N ILE A 429 -44.53 8.95 20.64
CA ILE A 429 -43.93 8.71 21.96
C ILE A 429 -44.43 9.65 23.08
N ASN A 430 -44.90 10.85 22.72
CA ASN A 430 -45.52 11.79 23.67
C ASN A 430 -46.81 11.25 24.29
N ILE A 431 -47.60 10.49 23.53
CA ILE A 431 -48.82 9.83 24.01
C ILE A 431 -48.46 8.68 24.96
N LEU A 432 -47.46 7.88 24.60
CA LEU A 432 -46.94 6.81 25.46
C LEU A 432 -46.28 7.34 26.75
N ASN A 433 -45.65 8.52 26.68
CA ASN A 433 -45.14 9.23 27.86
C ASN A 433 -46.28 9.73 28.77
N LEU A 434 -47.37 10.23 28.19
CA LEU A 434 -48.55 10.65 28.96
C LEU A 434 -49.18 9.45 29.69
N LEU A 435 -49.28 8.30 29.03
CA LEU A 435 -49.80 7.05 29.62
C LEU A 435 -48.95 6.48 30.76
N LEU A 436 -47.64 6.71 30.76
CA LEU A 436 -46.80 6.39 31.91
C LEU A 436 -46.93 7.41 33.05
N LYS A 437 -47.27 8.67 32.75
CA LYS A 437 -47.48 9.71 33.76
C LYS A 437 -48.83 9.61 34.48
N THR A 438 -49.82 8.95 33.92
CA THR A 438 -51.14 8.75 34.58
C THR A 438 -51.14 7.65 35.64
N GLY A 439 -50.02 6.97 35.89
CA GLY A 439 -49.85 6.06 37.04
C GLY A 439 -50.57 4.70 36.97
N HIS A 440 -51.45 4.47 36.00
CA HIS A 440 -52.26 3.26 35.89
C HIS A 440 -51.54 2.04 35.27
N ILE A 441 -50.22 2.09 35.07
CA ILE A 441 -49.43 1.00 34.45
C ILE A 441 -48.38 0.52 35.46
N SER A 442 -48.51 -0.72 35.93
CA SER A 442 -47.52 -1.37 36.80
C SER A 442 -46.15 -1.47 36.13
N TYR A 443 -45.06 -1.28 36.89
CA TYR A 443 -43.69 -1.50 36.45
C TYR A 443 -43.40 -2.96 36.05
N THR A 444 -44.19 -3.92 36.55
CA THR A 444 -44.14 -5.33 36.15
C THR A 444 -44.91 -5.64 34.86
N SER A 445 -45.66 -4.67 34.30
CA SER A 445 -46.46 -4.91 33.09
C SER A 445 -45.58 -5.09 31.85
N PRO A 446 -45.89 -6.06 30.97
CA PRO A 446 -45.29 -6.15 29.63
C PRO A 446 -45.43 -4.86 28.80
N LEU A 447 -46.47 -4.05 29.04
CA LEU A 447 -46.66 -2.76 28.38
C LEU A 447 -45.63 -1.71 28.84
N TYR A 448 -45.26 -1.71 30.12
CA TYR A 448 -44.21 -0.85 30.67
C TYR A 448 -42.84 -1.17 30.02
N SER A 449 -42.52 -2.46 29.92
CA SER A 449 -41.33 -2.95 29.23
C SER A 449 -41.32 -2.52 27.74
N TYR A 450 -42.43 -2.74 27.01
CA TYR A 450 -42.55 -2.33 25.61
C TYR A 450 -42.35 -0.82 25.40
N ILE A 451 -42.97 0.03 26.23
CA ILE A 451 -42.82 1.49 26.09
C ILE A 451 -41.36 1.92 26.34
N ASN A 452 -40.68 1.33 27.33
CA ASN A 452 -39.27 1.62 27.59
C ASN A 452 -38.34 1.10 26.49
N GLN A 453 -38.61 -0.06 25.89
CA GLN A 453 -37.90 -0.54 24.70
C GLN A 453 -38.09 0.42 23.50
N LYS A 454 -39.33 0.88 23.25
CA LYS A 454 -39.63 1.84 22.16
C LYS A 454 -38.96 3.20 22.40
N LYS A 455 -38.88 3.66 23.65
CA LYS A 455 -38.09 4.85 24.05
C LYS A 455 -36.60 4.69 23.78
N ALA A 456 -36.01 3.57 24.22
CA ALA A 456 -34.59 3.28 24.01
C ALA A 456 -34.25 3.21 22.52
N ALA A 457 -35.09 2.56 21.71
CA ALA A 457 -34.94 2.50 20.25
C ALA A 457 -34.98 3.89 19.59
N ILE A 458 -35.93 4.75 19.97
CA ILE A 458 -36.02 6.13 19.44
C ILE A 458 -34.82 6.98 19.88
N LEU A 459 -34.35 6.83 21.13
CA LEU A 459 -33.14 7.50 21.61
C LEU A 459 -31.90 7.07 20.80
N ALA A 460 -31.75 5.76 20.55
CA ALA A 460 -30.68 5.20 19.74
C ALA A 460 -30.73 5.71 18.29
N CYS A 461 -31.91 5.72 17.65
CA CYS A 461 -32.11 6.30 16.31
C CYS A 461 -31.75 7.79 16.26
N ASN A 462 -32.09 8.58 17.28
CA ASN A 462 -31.74 9.99 17.37
C ASN A 462 -30.22 10.20 17.53
N GLN A 463 -29.56 9.41 18.38
CA GLN A 463 -28.09 9.45 18.54
C GLN A 463 -27.36 9.01 17.26
N TRP A 464 -27.87 7.97 16.59
CA TRP A 464 -27.38 7.53 15.28
C TRP A 464 -27.51 8.64 14.23
N ALA A 465 -28.69 9.29 14.12
CA ALA A 465 -28.91 10.38 13.19
C ALA A 465 -28.00 11.60 13.46
N GLN A 466 -27.76 11.93 14.73
CA GLN A 466 -26.78 12.96 15.11
C GLN A 466 -25.35 12.60 14.70
N ARG A 467 -24.94 11.33 14.90
CA ARG A 467 -23.62 10.82 14.49
C ARG A 467 -23.45 10.82 12.97
N VAL A 468 -24.45 10.38 12.21
CA VAL A 468 -24.46 10.41 10.74
C VAL A 468 -24.41 11.86 10.22
N SER A 469 -25.17 12.79 10.82
CA SER A 469 -25.11 14.21 10.47
C SER A 469 -23.71 14.81 10.73
N LYS A 470 -23.07 14.44 11.85
CA LYS A 470 -21.70 14.84 12.18
C LYS A 470 -20.66 14.21 11.25
N LEU A 471 -20.84 12.96 10.85
CA LEU A 471 -20.04 12.26 9.83
C LEU A 471 -20.09 12.99 8.50
N GLU A 472 -21.29 13.25 7.98
CA GLU A 472 -21.49 14.00 6.73
C GLU A 472 -20.84 15.39 6.80
N LYS A 473 -20.93 16.08 7.94
CA LYS A 473 -20.32 17.39 8.15
C LYS A 473 -18.79 17.34 8.08
N TYR A 474 -18.15 16.30 8.61
CA TYR A 474 -16.70 16.10 8.48
C TYR A 474 -16.30 15.72 7.05
N LEU A 475 -17.01 14.79 6.41
CA LEU A 475 -16.76 14.43 5.00
C LEU A 475 -16.93 15.63 4.06
N LYS A 476 -17.94 16.48 4.27
CA LYS A 476 -18.15 17.71 3.49
C LYS A 476 -16.96 18.66 3.64
N LYS A 477 -16.54 18.95 4.88
CA LYS A 477 -15.35 19.79 5.17
C LYS A 477 -14.07 19.22 4.54
N SER A 478 -13.79 17.93 4.74
CA SER A 478 -12.63 17.25 4.18
C SER A 478 -12.58 17.40 2.66
N MET A 479 -13.70 17.04 1.99
CA MET A 479 -13.87 17.15 0.55
C MET A 479 -13.63 18.57 0.04
N ASP A 480 -14.02 19.62 0.77
CA ASP A 480 -13.87 20.99 0.30
C ASP A 480 -12.41 21.46 0.30
N TYR A 481 -11.59 21.08 1.29
CA TYR A 481 -10.15 21.33 1.28
C TYR A 481 -9.42 20.43 0.26
N LEU A 482 -9.68 19.12 0.28
CA LEU A 482 -9.01 18.16 -0.60
C LEU A 482 -9.30 18.42 -2.09
N LYS A 483 -10.47 18.96 -2.45
CA LYS A 483 -10.75 19.41 -3.83
C LYS A 483 -9.79 20.50 -4.30
N ILE A 484 -9.39 21.42 -3.42
CA ILE A 484 -8.49 22.53 -3.77
C ILE A 484 -7.09 21.97 -3.97
N ALA A 485 -6.59 21.17 -3.03
CA ALA A 485 -5.33 20.45 -3.17
C ALA A 485 -5.29 19.61 -4.47
N ARG A 486 -6.35 18.84 -4.75
CA ARG A 486 -6.43 17.97 -5.95
C ARG A 486 -6.49 18.71 -7.30
N ARG A 487 -6.72 20.03 -7.29
CA ARG A 487 -6.58 20.89 -8.48
C ARG A 487 -5.12 21.24 -8.75
N GLN A 488 -4.33 21.42 -7.68
CA GLN A 488 -2.91 21.78 -7.72
C GLN A 488 -2.08 20.57 -8.15
N ASP A 489 -2.02 19.51 -7.33
CA ASP A 489 -1.50 18.22 -7.78
C ASP A 489 -2.62 17.23 -8.11
N LYS A 490 -2.53 16.68 -9.33
CA LYS A 490 -3.43 15.66 -9.85
C LYS A 490 -2.82 14.25 -9.81
N LYS A 491 -1.61 14.07 -9.24
CA LYS A 491 -0.88 12.80 -9.13
C LYS A 491 -0.88 12.24 -7.70
N ASP A 492 -1.22 13.04 -6.69
CA ASP A 492 -1.47 12.53 -5.35
C ASP A 492 -2.60 11.49 -5.38
N GLN A 493 -2.24 10.29 -4.92
CA GLN A 493 -3.11 9.13 -4.82
C GLN A 493 -3.93 9.14 -3.53
N ALA A 494 -3.36 9.56 -2.39
CA ALA A 494 -4.04 9.61 -1.09
C ALA A 494 -5.18 10.64 -1.11
N VAL A 495 -4.94 11.85 -1.62
CA VAL A 495 -5.97 12.88 -1.85
C VAL A 495 -7.03 12.37 -2.84
N GLY A 496 -6.62 11.62 -3.85
CA GLY A 496 -7.54 10.99 -4.81
C GLY A 496 -8.46 9.94 -4.16
N GLN A 497 -7.89 9.04 -3.37
CA GLN A 497 -8.61 8.00 -2.63
C GLN A 497 -9.55 8.62 -1.58
N ALA A 498 -9.07 9.54 -0.74
CA ALA A 498 -9.88 10.20 0.27
C ALA A 498 -11.06 10.99 -0.33
N LEU A 499 -10.87 11.65 -1.47
CA LEU A 499 -11.96 12.26 -2.23
C LEU A 499 -12.95 11.22 -2.80
N TYR A 500 -12.47 10.10 -3.32
CA TYR A 500 -13.33 9.02 -3.83
C TYR A 500 -14.27 8.49 -2.75
N TYR A 501 -13.74 8.07 -1.60
CA TYR A 501 -14.54 7.59 -0.48
C TYR A 501 -15.44 8.69 0.08
N SER A 502 -14.95 9.93 0.19
CA SER A 502 -15.79 11.07 0.61
C SER A 502 -16.98 11.29 -0.34
N TYR A 503 -16.82 11.15 -1.65
CA TYR A 503 -17.95 11.18 -2.59
C TYR A 503 -18.87 9.98 -2.45
N TYR A 504 -18.32 8.77 -2.23
CA TYR A 504 -19.09 7.54 -2.07
C TYR A 504 -19.99 7.58 -0.83
N TYR A 505 -19.44 7.87 0.35
CA TYR A 505 -20.18 7.95 1.61
C TYR A 505 -21.13 9.16 1.68
N LEU A 506 -20.87 10.24 0.93
CA LEU A 506 -21.83 11.33 0.71
C LEU A 506 -22.87 11.03 -0.38
N LYS A 507 -22.94 9.78 -0.89
CA LYS A 507 -23.86 9.30 -1.93
C LYS A 507 -23.78 10.07 -3.26
N LYS A 508 -22.64 10.72 -3.54
CA LYS A 508 -22.34 11.48 -4.76
C LYS A 508 -21.74 10.58 -5.84
N TYR A 509 -22.43 9.47 -6.15
CA TYR A 509 -21.89 8.38 -6.96
C TYR A 509 -21.41 8.81 -8.37
N ARG A 510 -22.08 9.78 -9.01
CA ARG A 510 -21.61 10.34 -10.31
C ARG A 510 -20.20 10.96 -10.20
N SER A 511 -19.93 11.70 -9.12
CA SER A 511 -18.62 12.30 -8.86
C SER A 511 -17.58 11.25 -8.47
N ALA A 512 -17.94 10.29 -7.63
CA ALA A 512 -17.06 9.17 -7.27
C ALA A 512 -16.64 8.35 -8.51
N TYR A 513 -17.60 7.98 -9.36
CA TYR A 513 -17.36 7.22 -10.58
C TYR A 513 -16.47 7.97 -11.59
N SER A 514 -16.73 9.26 -11.81
CA SER A 514 -15.91 10.12 -12.67
C SER A 514 -14.46 10.23 -12.17
N LEU A 515 -14.27 10.39 -10.85
CA LEU A 515 -12.94 10.43 -10.23
C LEU A 515 -12.22 9.08 -10.36
N LEU A 516 -12.92 7.97 -10.13
CA LEU A 516 -12.36 6.61 -10.27
C LEU A 516 -11.88 6.33 -11.70
N GLN A 517 -12.66 6.72 -12.72
CA GLN A 517 -12.21 6.63 -14.11
C GLN A 517 -10.95 7.47 -14.38
N ALA A 518 -10.85 8.67 -13.81
CA ALA A 518 -9.67 9.53 -13.95
C ALA A 518 -8.43 8.95 -13.26
N MET A 519 -8.60 8.29 -12.10
CA MET A 519 -7.54 7.58 -11.38
C MET A 519 -7.07 6.34 -12.16
N HIS A 520 -7.97 5.50 -12.67
CA HIS A 520 -7.61 4.34 -13.49
C HIS A 520 -6.85 4.73 -14.77
N LYS A 521 -7.24 5.82 -15.45
CA LYS A 521 -6.48 6.36 -16.60
C LYS A 521 -5.03 6.71 -16.25
N LYS A 522 -4.75 7.01 -14.98
CA LYS A 522 -3.41 7.30 -14.44
C LYS A 522 -2.73 6.10 -13.78
N LYS A 523 -3.33 4.90 -13.82
CA LYS A 523 -2.89 3.70 -13.08
C LYS A 523 -2.82 3.91 -11.56
N GLN A 524 -3.63 4.84 -11.02
CA GLN A 524 -3.84 5.01 -9.59
C GLN A 524 -4.95 4.06 -9.16
N TYR A 525 -4.64 3.15 -8.23
CA TYR A 525 -5.58 2.16 -7.73
C TYR A 525 -6.11 2.56 -6.34
N LEU A 526 -7.31 2.10 -5.99
CA LEU A 526 -7.82 2.24 -4.63
C LEU A 526 -7.10 1.25 -3.70
N SER A 527 -6.91 1.65 -2.45
CA SER A 527 -6.58 0.76 -1.33
C SER A 527 -7.85 0.06 -0.85
N ASP A 528 -7.75 -0.67 0.26
CA ASP A 528 -8.93 -1.11 1.00
C ASP A 528 -9.76 0.10 1.48
N ASP A 529 -11.08 -0.09 1.64
CA ASP A 529 -11.98 0.97 2.10
C ASP A 529 -11.75 1.26 3.59
N PRO A 530 -11.27 2.45 3.97
CA PRO A 530 -10.95 2.75 5.36
C PRO A 530 -12.18 2.85 6.28
N PHE A 531 -13.39 2.87 5.73
CA PHE A 531 -14.64 2.80 6.50
C PHE A 531 -15.10 1.36 6.75
N PHE A 532 -14.59 0.37 5.99
CA PHE A 532 -14.86 -1.06 6.19
C PHE A 532 -13.60 -1.81 6.63
N THR A 533 -13.39 -1.92 7.93
CA THR A 533 -12.36 -2.82 8.48
C THR A 533 -12.79 -4.29 8.37
N HIS A 534 -12.43 -4.96 7.27
CA HIS A 534 -12.45 -6.42 7.24
C HIS A 534 -11.43 -6.97 8.26
N LYS A 535 -11.94 -7.40 9.42
CA LYS A 535 -11.26 -8.36 10.30
C LYS A 535 -12.06 -9.65 10.39
N GLU A 536 -12.34 -10.23 9.23
CA GLU A 536 -12.44 -11.69 9.15
C GLU A 536 -11.03 -12.24 9.34
N LYS A 537 -10.70 -12.54 10.61
CA LYS A 537 -9.68 -13.54 10.90
C LYS A 537 -10.30 -14.89 10.53
N ASN A 538 -9.97 -15.38 9.33
CA ASN A 538 -10.02 -16.81 9.01
C ASN A 538 -8.67 -17.43 9.40
#